data_AF-A0A843VGN9-F1
#
_entry.id   AF-A0A843VGN9-F1
#
_cell.length_a   1.000
_cell.length_b   1.000
_cell.length_c   1.000
_cell.angle_alpha   90.00
_cell.angle_beta   90.00
_cell.angle_gamma   90.00
#
_symmetry.space_group_name_H-M   'P 1'
#
loop_
_entity.id
_entity.type
_entity.pdbx_description
1 polymer ?
#
loop_
_entity_poly.entity_id
_entity_poly.type
_entity_poly.pdbx_seq_one_letter_code
_entity_poly.pdbx_strand_id
1 'polypeptide(L)'
;MEAEKPTVCVLDASSYVGFWILKGLLSRGYRVHAALRSRDQETEITRRIKEMKSKTDKERLSVFVVDVLDYQSILTALNGCSALFCSLDDPFAYDVYKPSKPFY
;
A
#
# COMPACT_ATOMS: atom_id res chain seq x y z
N MET A 1 11.96 28.46 -2.65
CA MET A 1 12.07 27.09 -2.12
C MET A 1 10.87 26.32 -2.65
N GLU A 2 11.07 25.35 -3.54
CA GLU A 2 9.98 24.40 -3.83
C GLU A 2 9.69 23.61 -2.55
N ALA A 3 8.42 23.51 -2.16
CA ALA A 3 8.02 22.71 -1.01
C ALA A 3 8.38 21.25 -1.28
N GLU A 4 9.03 20.59 -0.32
CA GLU A 4 9.29 19.15 -0.39
C GLU A 4 7.96 18.41 -0.56
N LYS A 5 7.91 17.46 -1.50
CA LYS A 5 6.69 16.70 -1.74
C LYS A 5 6.39 15.83 -0.51
N PRO A 6 5.14 15.79 -0.04
CA PRO A 6 4.79 14.99 1.13
C PRO A 6 5.03 13.51 0.86
N THR A 7 5.44 12.78 1.89
CA THR A 7 5.55 11.33 1.83
C THR A 7 4.16 10.70 1.87
N VAL A 8 3.93 9.68 1.05
CA VAL A 8 2.64 9.01 0.93
C VAL A 8 2.82 7.52 1.16
N CYS A 9 1.91 6.90 1.92
CA CYS A 9 1.85 5.45 2.06
C CYS A 9 0.83 4.86 1.07
N VAL A 10 1.18 3.73 0.46
CA VAL A 10 0.27 2.88 -0.30
C VAL A 10 0.18 1.55 0.44
N LEU A 11 -0.93 1.32 1.12
CA LEU A 11 -1.24 0.06 1.78
C LEU A 11 -1.80 -0.93 0.77
N ASP A 12 -1.23 -2.13 0.79
CA ASP A 12 -1.45 -3.18 -0.21
C ASP A 12 -0.94 -2.79 -1.61
N ALA A 13 0.29 -2.28 -1.66
CA ALA A 13 0.93 -1.84 -2.91
C ALA A 13 1.19 -3.00 -3.91
N SER A 14 1.14 -4.24 -3.44
CA SER A 14 1.23 -5.49 -4.21
C SER A 14 -0.06 -5.82 -4.98
N SER A 15 -1.17 -5.15 -4.68
CA SER A 15 -2.41 -5.22 -5.47
C SER A 15 -2.24 -4.54 -6.84
N TYR A 16 -3.11 -4.88 -7.80
CA TYR A 16 -3.08 -4.26 -9.12
C TYR A 16 -3.26 -2.73 -9.06
N VAL A 17 -4.26 -2.26 -8.30
CA VAL A 17 -4.55 -0.84 -8.14
C VAL A 17 -3.44 -0.16 -7.34
N GLY A 18 -3.01 -0.75 -6.22
CA GLY A 18 -1.92 -0.24 -5.40
C GLY A 18 -0.62 -0.04 -6.18
N PHE A 19 -0.27 -0.98 -7.07
CA PHE A 19 0.93 -0.88 -7.90
C PHE A 19 0.90 0.31 -8.87
N TRP A 20 -0.25 0.56 -9.50
CA TRP A 20 -0.38 1.70 -10.41
C TRP A 20 -0.37 3.03 -9.68
N ILE A 21 -0.97 3.11 -8.49
CA ILE A 21 -0.89 4.28 -7.61
C ILE A 21 0.57 4.54 -7.23
N LEU A 22 1.28 3.51 -6.76
CA LEU A 22 2.70 3.57 -6.42
C LEU A 22 3.53 4.12 -7.59
N LYS A 23 3.39 3.54 -8.79
CA LYS A 23 4.11 3.96 -9.99
C LYS A 23 3.77 5.40 -10.39
N GLY A 24 2.49 5.78 -10.31
CA GLY A 24 2.03 7.13 -10.59
C GLY A 24 2.64 8.17 -9.65
N LEU A 25 2.63 7.90 -8.34
CA LEU A 25 3.23 8.79 -7.34
C LEU A 25 4.73 8.95 -7.55
N LEU A 26 5.46 7.84 -7.79
CA LEU A 26 6.89 7.89 -8.09
C LEU A 26 7.17 8.66 -9.38
N SER A 27 6.39 8.49 -10.45
CA SER A 27 6.57 9.26 -11.69
C SER A 27 6.37 10.77 -11.49
N ARG A 28 5.53 11.15 -10.52
CA ARG A 28 5.27 12.54 -10.16
C ARG A 28 6.28 13.12 -9.16
N GLY A 29 7.31 12.37 -8.76
CA GLY A 29 8.34 12.88 -7.86
C GLY A 29 8.02 12.73 -6.36
N TYR A 30 6.97 12.02 -5.97
CA TYR A 30 6.66 11.81 -4.55
C TYR A 30 7.61 10.80 -3.90
N ARG A 31 7.73 10.90 -2.58
CA ARG A 31 8.30 9.86 -1.71
C ARG A 31 7.19 8.92 -1.30
N VAL A 32 7.40 7.61 -1.47
CA VAL A 32 6.35 6.61 -1.30
C VAL A 32 6.80 5.48 -0.37
N HIS A 33 5.96 5.16 0.60
CA HIS A 33 6.03 3.97 1.43
C HIS A 33 5.10 2.92 0.82
N ALA A 34 5.67 1.89 0.20
CA ALA A 34 4.94 0.74 -0.31
C ALA A 34 4.81 -0.31 0.80
N ALA A 35 3.60 -0.47 1.33
CA ALA A 35 3.28 -1.52 2.29
C ALA A 35 2.74 -2.76 1.54
N LEU A 36 3.50 -3.85 1.61
CA LEU A 36 3.15 -5.16 1.04
C LEU A 36 2.60 -6.05 2.14
N ARG A 37 1.55 -6.84 1.85
CA ARG A 37 0.98 -7.70 2.88
C ARG A 37 1.91 -8.88 3.16
N SER A 38 2.03 -9.26 4.43
CA SER A 38 2.83 -10.41 4.88
C SER A 38 2.42 -11.73 4.22
N ARG A 39 1.14 -11.88 3.86
CA ARG A 39 0.61 -13.09 3.19
C ARG A 39 0.80 -13.08 1.67
N ASP A 40 1.21 -11.97 1.08
CA ASP A 40 1.41 -11.92 -0.36
C ASP A 40 2.57 -12.83 -0.76
N GLN A 41 2.24 -13.85 -1.54
CA GLN A 41 3.26 -14.67 -2.19
C GLN A 41 4.10 -13.81 -3.12
N GLU A 42 5.24 -14.32 -3.57
CA GLU A 42 6.06 -13.59 -4.52
C GLU A 42 5.39 -13.56 -5.91
N THR A 43 4.53 -12.56 -6.08
CA THR A 43 3.85 -12.24 -7.33
C THR A 43 4.77 -11.45 -8.25
N GLU A 44 4.39 -11.39 -9.53
CA GLU A 44 5.03 -10.52 -10.51
C GLU A 44 5.07 -9.06 -10.06
N ILE A 45 3.98 -8.57 -9.45
CA ILE A 45 3.90 -7.20 -8.93
C ILE A 45 4.92 -6.99 -7.81
N THR A 46 5.00 -7.90 -6.84
CA THR A 46 5.96 -7.83 -5.74
C THR A 46 7.41 -7.83 -6.25
N ARG A 47 7.74 -8.64 -7.27
CA ARG A 47 9.06 -8.61 -7.94
C ARG A 47 9.34 -7.24 -8.56
N ARG A 48 8.39 -6.71 -9.32
CA ARG A 48 8.53 -5.38 -9.95
C ARG A 48 8.69 -4.26 -8.93
N ILE A 49 8.04 -4.33 -7.77
CA ILE A 49 8.24 -3.36 -6.68
C ILE A 49 9.65 -3.44 -6.11
N LYS A 50 10.17 -4.65 -5.88
CA LYS A 50 11.56 -4.86 -5.45
C LYS A 50 12.57 -4.35 -6.49
N GLU A 51 12.33 -4.57 -7.78
CA GLU A 51 13.16 -4.03 -8.86
C GLU A 51 13.07 -2.50 -8.96
N MET A 52 11.90 -1.91 -8.78
CA MET A 52 11.76 -0.46 -8.71
C MET A 52 12.55 0.10 -7.52
N LYS A 53 12.52 -0.58 -6.37
CA LYS A 53 13.32 -0.19 -5.19
C LYS A 53 14.82 -0.24 -5.46
N SER A 54 15.32 -1.17 -6.28
CA SER A 54 16.75 -1.23 -6.62
C SER A 54 17.18 -0.17 -7.62
N LYS A 55 16.28 0.30 -8.48
CA LYS A 55 16.54 1.33 -9.51
C LYS A 55 16.25 2.76 -9.04
N THR A 56 15.39 2.92 -8.04
CA THR A 56 14.96 4.22 -7.51
C THR A 56 15.82 4.60 -6.31
N ASP A 57 16.06 5.91 -6.11
CA ASP A 57 16.71 6.40 -4.90
C ASP A 57 16.02 5.86 -3.65
N LYS A 58 16.81 5.36 -2.69
CA LYS A 58 16.32 4.75 -1.45
C LYS A 58 15.40 5.67 -0.66
N GLU A 59 15.54 6.99 -0.82
CA GLU A 59 14.74 8.00 -0.13
C GLU A 59 13.34 8.22 -0.75
N ARG A 60 13.16 7.78 -2.01
CA ARG A 60 11.91 7.96 -2.77
C ARG A 60 10.99 6.75 -2.69
N LEU A 61 11.52 5.54 -2.52
CA LEU A 61 10.73 4.32 -2.38
C LEU A 61 11.21 3.48 -1.19
N SER A 62 10.39 3.47 -0.13
CA SER A 62 10.56 2.55 1.01
C SER A 62 9.56 1.41 0.89
N VAL A 63 10.00 0.19 1.15
CA VAL A 63 9.14 -1.01 1.09
C VAL A 63 9.06 -1.62 2.48
N PHE A 64 7.83 -1.80 2.95
CA PHE A 64 7.49 -2.34 4.26
C PHE A 64 6.67 -3.62 4.07
N VAL A 65 6.88 -4.59 4.97
CA VAL A 65 5.99 -5.75 5.10
C VAL A 65 5.03 -5.43 6.24
N VAL A 66 3.73 -5.50 5.96
CA VAL A 66 2.67 -5.11 6.89
C VAL A 66 1.71 -6.28 7.05
N ASP A 67 1.30 -6.55 8.29
CA ASP A 67 0.13 -7.36 8.57
C ASP A 67 -1.05 -6.42 8.80
N VAL A 68 -2.08 -6.54 7.97
CA VAL A 68 -3.26 -5.66 8.00
C VAL A 68 -4.09 -5.83 9.28
N LEU A 69 -3.87 -6.91 10.02
CA LEU A 69 -4.47 -7.15 11.33
C LEU A 69 -3.58 -6.68 12.49
N ASP A 70 -2.33 -6.29 12.22
CA ASP A 70 -1.42 -5.73 13.21
C ASP A 70 -1.27 -4.22 13.04
N TYR A 71 -1.91 -3.50 13.97
CA TYR A 71 -1.85 -2.04 14.06
C TYR A 71 -0.41 -1.48 14.11
N GLN A 72 0.52 -2.18 14.79
CA GLN A 72 1.90 -1.69 14.91
C GLN A 72 2.65 -1.76 13.57
N SER A 73 2.43 -2.82 12.79
CA SER A 73 3.01 -2.92 11.45
C SER A 73 2.50 -1.82 10.51
N ILE A 74 1.20 -1.48 10.60
CA ILE A 74 0.61 -0.38 9.82
C ILE A 74 1.20 0.97 10.25
N LEU A 75 1.28 1.24 11.56
CA LEU A 75 1.88 2.47 12.07
C LEU A 75 3.33 2.64 11.62
N THR A 76 4.10 1.56 11.59
CA THR A 76 5.50 1.58 11.14
C THR A 76 5.59 2.01 9.68
N ALA A 77 4.71 1.50 8.81
CA ALA A 77 4.66 1.90 7.41
C ALA A 77 4.13 3.33 7.19
N LEU A 78 3.25 3.81 8.08
CA LEU A 78 2.68 5.16 8.02
C LEU A 78 3.57 6.25 8.60
N ASN A 79 4.56 5.89 9.42
CA ASN A 79 5.38 6.88 10.10
C ASN A 79 6.03 7.86 9.12
N GLY A 80 5.80 9.17 9.32
CA GLY A 80 6.29 10.22 8.44
C GLY A 80 5.51 10.42 7.13
N CYS A 81 4.42 9.68 6.90
CA CYS A 81 3.52 9.89 5.76
C CYS A 81 2.46 10.95 6.07
N SER A 82 2.17 11.80 5.09
CA SER A 82 1.09 12.80 5.16
C SER A 82 -0.25 12.28 4.62
N ALA A 83 -0.24 11.19 3.85
CA ALA A 83 -1.42 10.59 3.27
C ALA A 83 -1.28 9.07 3.14
N LEU A 84 -2.42 8.37 3.12
CA LEU A 84 -2.52 6.94 2.93
C LEU A 84 -3.50 6.61 1.81
N PHE A 85 -3.07 5.80 0.85
CA PHE A 85 -3.95 5.10 -0.08
C PHE A 85 -4.14 3.67 0.44
N CYS A 86 -5.39 3.28 0.70
CA CYS A 86 -5.74 1.94 1.14
C CYS A 86 -6.36 1.17 -0.02
N SER A 87 -5.67 0.15 -0.52
CA SER A 87 -6.12 -0.70 -1.63
C SER A 87 -6.36 -2.14 -1.17
N LEU A 88 -6.94 -2.31 0.01
CA LEU A 88 -7.20 -3.63 0.59
C LEU A 88 -8.35 -4.31 -0.14
N ASP A 89 -8.06 -5.44 -0.78
CA ASP A 89 -9.07 -6.40 -1.17
C ASP A 89 -9.26 -7.38 0.01
N ASP A 90 -10.38 -7.23 0.71
CA ASP A 90 -10.86 -8.21 1.68
C ASP A 90 -11.99 -9.05 1.08
N PRO A 91 -11.75 -10.32 0.70
CA PRO A 91 -12.80 -11.19 0.21
C PRO A 91 -13.86 -11.53 1.28
N PHE A 92 -13.60 -11.29 2.57
CA PHE A 92 -14.54 -11.54 3.66
C PHE A 92 -15.38 -10.32 4.05
N ALA A 93 -14.99 -9.11 3.67
CA ALA A 93 -15.78 -7.90 3.91
C ALA A 93 -17.15 -7.94 3.19
N TYR A 94 -17.25 -8.71 2.10
CA TYR A 94 -18.49 -8.86 1.34
C TYR A 94 -19.51 -9.83 1.98
N ASP A 95 -19.11 -10.70 2.91
CA ASP A 95 -19.99 -11.73 3.47
C ASP A 95 -20.70 -11.28 4.77
N VAL A 96 -20.40 -10.07 5.28
CA VAL A 96 -20.96 -9.52 6.51
C VAL A 96 -22.29 -8.77 6.29
N TYR A 97 -22.65 -8.45 5.03
CA TYR A 97 -23.96 -7.87 4.69
C TYR A 97 -24.94 -8.94 4.19
N LYS A 98 -25.28 -9.91 5.05
CA LYS A 98 -26.57 -10.59 4.95
C LYS A 98 -27.60 -9.75 5.70
N PRO A 99 -28.49 -8.98 5.04
CA PRO A 99 -29.62 -8.40 5.75
C PRO A 99 -30.36 -9.54 6.44
N SER A 100 -30.45 -9.49 7.76
CA SER A 100 -31.22 -10.41 8.56
C SER A 100 -32.66 -10.41 8.04
N LYS A 101 -33.05 -11.55 7.46
CA LYS A 101 -34.35 -12.01 6.93
C LYS A 101 -35.48 -10.96 6.77
N PRO A 102 -36.22 -10.97 5.63
CA PRO A 102 -37.43 -10.17 5.52
C PRO A 102 -38.43 -10.61 6.61
N PHE A 103 -38.93 -9.64 7.37
CA PHE A 103 -40.13 -9.82 8.19
C PHE A 103 -41.30 -10.08 7.24
N TYR A 104 -41.72 -11.34 7.17
CA TYR A 104 -43.07 -11.73 6.74
C TYR A 104 -43.79 -12.28 7.96
#